data_AF-A0A838EZ08-F1
#
_entry.id   AF-A0A838EZ08-F1
#
_cell.length_a   1.000
_cell.length_b   1.000
_cell.length_c   1.000
_cell.angle_alpha   90.00
_cell.angle_beta   90.00
_cell.angle_gamma   90.00
#
_symmetry.space_group_name_H-M   'P 1'
#
loop_
_entity.id
_entity.type
_entity.pdbx_description
1 polymer ?
#
loop_
_entity_poly.entity_id
_entity_poly.type
_entity_poly.pdbx_seq_one_letter_code
_entity_poly.pdbx_strand_id
1 'polypeptide(L)' 'IKARDFIIEAKRHHMEVMMGCMIETTIGISYGMLFGGMVEYVDLDGFLLVKDEPFNLVEESDGILRLS' A
#
# COMPACT_ATOMS: atom_id res chain seq x y z
N ILE A 1 2.53 -13.19 -0.10
CA ILE A 1 3.81 -13.94 -0.29
C ILE A 1 4.53 -13.48 -1.56
N LYS A 2 3.90 -13.54 -2.75
CA LYS A 2 4.51 -13.08 -4.02
C LYS A 2 5.10 -11.66 -3.96
N ALA A 3 4.37 -10.67 -3.45
CA ALA A 3 4.85 -9.28 -3.37
C ALA A 3 6.20 -9.17 -2.65
N ARG A 4 6.35 -9.83 -1.48
CA ARG A 4 7.61 -9.89 -0.74
C ARG A 4 8.76 -10.45 -1.59
N ASP A 5 8.51 -11.54 -2.30
CA ASP A 5 9.55 -12.21 -3.09
C ASP A 5 9.99 -11.33 -4.27
N PHE A 6 9.06 -10.59 -4.90
CA PHE A 6 9.37 -9.57 -5.91
C PHE A 6 10.16 -8.39 -5.35
N ILE A 7 9.80 -7.89 -4.16
CA ILE A 7 10.55 -6.81 -3.49
C ILE A 7 11.99 -7.26 -3.24
N ILE A 8 12.18 -8.47 -2.71
CA ILE A 8 13.52 -9.02 -2.44
C ILE A 8 14.32 -9.18 -3.74
N GLU A 9 13.70 -9.69 -4.81
CA GLU A 9 14.37 -9.82 -6.12
C GLU A 9 14.76 -8.46 -6.70
N ALA A 10 13.86 -7.49 -6.71
CA ALA A 10 14.15 -6.13 -7.19
C ALA A 10 15.32 -5.50 -6.44
N LYS A 11 15.38 -5.67 -5.11
CA LYS A 11 16.49 -5.19 -4.28
C LYS A 11 17.81 -5.90 -4.59
N ARG A 12 17.81 -7.17 -4.98
CA ARG A 12 19.01 -7.87 -5.47
C ARG A 12 19.57 -7.25 -6.75
N HIS A 13 18.72 -6.62 -7.56
CA HIS A 13 19.11 -5.89 -8.78
C HIS A 13 19.31 -4.39 -8.55
N HIS A 14 19.42 -3.94 -7.30
CA HIS A 14 19.61 -2.53 -6.92
C HIS A 14 18.50 -1.59 -7.43
N MET A 15 17.28 -2.11 -7.59
CA MET A 15 16.11 -1.29 -7.94
C MET A 15 15.45 -0.73 -6.69
N GLU A 16 14.97 0.51 -6.77
CA GLU A 16 13.99 1.04 -5.83
C GLU A 16 12.62 0.43 -6.11
N VAL A 17 11.83 0.23 -5.06
CA VAL A 17 10.52 -0.41 -5.15
C VAL A 17 9.44 0.53 -4.65
N MET A 18 8.31 0.53 -5.36
CA MET A 18 7.09 1.23 -5.01
C MET A 18 5.98 0.22 -4.76
N MET A 19 5.26 0.37 -3.65
CA MET A 19 4.05 -0.40 -3.39
C MET A 19 2.83 0.39 -3.87
N GLY A 20 2.23 -0.04 -4.97
CA GLY A 20 1.00 0.53 -5.53
C GLY A 20 -0.27 -0.23 -5.10
N CYS A 21 -1.42 0.37 -5.37
CA CYS A 21 -2.75 -0.24 -5.23
C CYS A 21 -3.57 -0.19 -6.53
N MET A 22 -4.71 -0.86 -6.52
CA MET A 22 -5.81 -0.57 -7.45
C MET A 22 -6.82 0.37 -6.77
N ILE A 23 -7.89 0.75 -7.46
CA ILE A 23 -9.08 1.27 -6.77
C ILE A 23 -9.70 0.10 -6.00
N GLU A 24 -9.51 0.08 -4.68
CA GLU A 24 -9.95 -1.00 -3.81
C GLU A 24 -10.34 -0.49 -2.42
N THR A 25 -10.99 -1.33 -1.63
CA THR A 25 -11.45 -0.98 -0.27
C THR A 25 -10.28 -0.89 0.71
N THR A 26 -10.51 -0.29 1.89
CA THR A 26 -9.48 -0.14 2.92
C THR A 26 -8.94 -1.48 3.43
N ILE A 27 -9.68 -2.60 3.24
CA ILE A 27 -9.15 -3.95 3.47
C ILE A 27 -7.91 -4.19 2.61
N GLY A 28 -8.02 -4.02 1.29
CA GLY A 28 -6.92 -4.27 0.36
C GLY A 28 -5.72 -3.35 0.63
N ILE A 29 -6.01 -2.07 0.84
CA ILE A 29 -5.00 -1.06 1.22
C ILE A 29 -4.27 -1.45 2.51
N SER A 30 -4.98 -1.90 3.54
CA SER A 30 -4.36 -2.30 4.81
C SER A 30 -3.35 -3.45 4.65
N TYR A 31 -3.59 -4.37 3.70
CA TYR A 31 -2.63 -5.42 3.36
C TYR A 31 -1.40 -4.87 2.63
N GLY A 32 -1.57 -3.89 1.75
CA GLY A 32 -0.46 -3.19 1.09
C GLY A 32 0.45 -2.48 2.10
N MET A 33 -0.15 -1.84 3.12
CA MET A 33 0.59 -1.12 4.17
C MET A 33 1.57 -2.03 4.95
N LEU A 34 1.30 -3.33 5.04
CA LEU A 34 2.21 -4.29 5.68
C LEU A 34 3.59 -4.34 5.02
N PHE A 35 3.71 -3.93 3.74
CA PHE A 35 4.96 -3.87 3.00
C PHE A 35 5.65 -2.50 3.06
N GLY A 36 5.05 -1.49 3.70
CA GLY A 36 5.57 -0.12 3.71
C GLY A 36 7.00 0.00 4.23
N GLY A 37 7.39 -0.83 5.21
CA GLY A 37 8.77 -0.86 5.73
C GLY A 37 9.79 -1.59 4.83
N MET A 38 9.35 -2.16 3.71
CA MET A 38 10.20 -2.90 2.78
C MET A 38 10.45 -2.17 1.46
N VAL A 39 9.75 -1.06 1.20
CA VAL A 39 9.76 -0.33 -0.07
C VAL A 39 10.15 1.12 0.16
N GLU A 40 10.58 1.81 -0.89
CA GLU A 40 11.04 3.20 -0.82
C GLU A 40 9.88 4.18 -1.03
N TYR A 41 8.86 3.77 -1.78
CA TYR A 41 7.68 4.58 -2.08
C TYR A 41 6.39 3.80 -1.86
N VAL A 42 5.35 4.51 -1.45
CA VAL A 42 4.02 3.95 -1.18
C VAL A 42 2.99 4.81 -1.91
N ASP A 43 2.14 4.16 -2.70
CA ASP A 43 1.01 4.73 -3.41
C ASP A 43 -0.21 3.84 -3.17
N LEU A 44 -0.85 4.09 -2.05
CA LEU A 44 -1.91 3.28 -1.48
C LEU A 44 -3.16 4.14 -1.21
N ASP A 45 -3.39 5.16 -2.04
CA ASP A 45 -4.46 6.14 -1.88
C ASP A 45 -5.74 5.78 -2.66
N GLY A 46 -5.77 4.64 -3.36
CA GLY A 46 -6.87 4.24 -4.23
C GLY A 46 -8.24 4.13 -3.53
N PHE A 47 -8.27 3.93 -2.21
CA PHE A 47 -9.51 3.93 -1.43
C PHE A 47 -10.17 5.30 -1.34
N LEU A 48 -9.42 6.40 -1.52
CA LEU A 48 -9.97 7.77 -1.56
C LEU A 48 -10.93 7.96 -2.75
N LEU A 49 -10.83 7.11 -3.77
CA LEU A 49 -11.72 7.11 -4.94
C LEU A 49 -12.96 6.24 -4.73
N VAL A 50 -13.07 5.52 -3.60
CA VAL A 50 -14.23 4.69 -3.25
C VAL A 50 -15.19 5.52 -2.40
N LYS A 51 -16.31 5.94 -3.01
CA LYS A 51 -17.30 6.83 -2.37
C LYS A 51 -17.91 6.27 -1.07
N ASP A 52 -18.36 5.03 -1.12
CA ASP A 52 -19.06 4.36 -0.01
C ASP A 52 -18.14 3.25 0.55
N GLU A 53 -17.05 3.65 1.19
CA GLU A 53 -16.05 2.73 1.77
C GLU A 53 -16.60 2.10 3.07
N PRO A 54 -16.85 0.78 3.11
CA PRO A 54 -17.65 0.18 4.18
C PRO A 54 -16.84 -0.23 5.41
N PHE A 55 -15.51 -0.22 5.36
CA PHE A 55 -14.67 -0.82 6.41
C PHE A 55 -13.93 0.22 7.26
N ASN A 56 -13.59 1.38 6.69
CA ASN A 56 -12.91 2.50 7.33
C ASN A 56 -11.68 2.07 8.15
N LEU A 57 -10.86 1.16 7.61
CA LEU A 57 -9.67 0.62 8.29
C LEU A 57 -8.41 1.46 8.08
N VAL A 58 -8.43 2.34 7.07
CA VAL A 58 -7.30 3.17 6.69
C VAL A 58 -7.78 4.59 6.55
N GLU A 59 -7.06 5.50 7.19
CA GLU A 59 -7.25 6.94 7.10
C GLU A 59 -6.04 7.57 6.43
N GLU A 60 -6.28 8.54 5.54
CA GLU A 60 -5.25 9.38 4.95
C GLU A 60 -5.35 10.79 5.53
N SER A 61 -4.20 11.34 5.92
CA SER A 61 -4.08 12.75 6.26
C SER A 61 -2.65 13.23 6.00
N ASP A 62 -2.55 14.26 5.16
CA ASP A 62 -1.30 14.94 4.79
C ASP A 62 -0.22 14.00 4.22
N GLY A 63 -0.65 13.04 3.39
CA GLY A 63 0.19 12.00 2.80
C GLY A 63 0.56 10.87 3.75
N ILE A 64 -0.05 10.80 4.94
CA ILE A 64 0.20 9.76 5.94
C ILE A 64 -1.01 8.84 6.03
N LEU A 65 -0.79 7.56 5.73
CA LEU A 65 -1.77 6.51 5.96
C LEU A 65 -1.66 5.96 7.39
N ARG A 66 -2.80 5.88 8.08
CA ARG A 66 -2.91 5.31 9.43
C ARG A 66 -3.94 4.19 9.43
N LEU A 67 -3.68 3.16 10.23
CA LEU A 67 -4.68 2.14 10.54
C LEU A 67 -5.59 2.68 11.66
N SER A 68 -6.90 2.56 11.47
CA SER A 68 -7.93 2.95 12.44
C SER A 68 -8.17 1.91 13.55
#